data_AF-A0A357Z8C3-F1
#
_entry.id   AF-A0A357Z8C3-F1
#
_cell.length_a   1.000
_cell.length_b   1.000
_cell.length_c   1.000
_cell.angle_alpha   90.00
_cell.angle_beta   90.00
_cell.angle_gamma   90.00
#
_symmetry.space_group_name_H-M   'P 1'
#
loop_
_entity.id
_entity.type
_entity.pdbx_description
1 polymer ?
#
loop_
_entity_poly.entity_id
_entity_poly.type
_entity_poly.pdbx_seq_one_letter_code
_entity_poly.pdbx_strand_id
1 'polypeptide(L)' 'ASVSPSTFGHTGFTGPCVWADPANGLLYIFLGNRVYPTRNNKAYSELSLRPKIQEAIYSALEKK' A
#
# COMPACT_ATOMS: atom_id res chain seq x y z
N ALA A 1 -12.30 6.96 3.08
CA ALA A 1 -11.13 6.07 2.97
C ALA A 1 -11.63 4.69 3.32
N SER A 2 -11.39 3.70 2.46
CA SER A 2 -11.96 2.35 2.56
C SER A 2 -11.35 1.50 3.68
N VAL A 3 -10.55 2.13 4.55
CA VAL A 3 -9.71 1.51 5.57
C VAL A 3 -10.36 1.60 6.94
N SER A 4 -10.16 0.59 7.79
CA SER A 4 -10.70 0.66 9.15
C SER A 4 -9.86 1.57 10.07
N PRO A 5 -10.45 2.15 11.13
CA PRO A 5 -9.71 2.93 12.13
C PRO A 5 -8.68 2.12 12.94
N SER A 6 -8.79 0.78 12.97
CA SER A 6 -7.86 -0.10 13.69
C SER A 6 -6.64 -0.51 12.86
N THR A 7 -6.57 -0.03 11.62
CA THR A 7 -5.40 -0.16 10.76
C THR A 7 -4.14 0.39 11.41
N PHE A 8 -3.02 -0.33 11.23
CA PHE A 8 -1.69 0.17 11.52
C PHE A 8 -0.65 -0.35 10.52
N GLY A 9 0.49 0.32 10.42
CA GLY A 9 1.51 -0.05 9.46
C GLY A 9 2.72 0.88 9.44
N HIS A 10 3.65 0.57 8.54
CA HIS A 10 4.86 1.36 8.33
C HIS A 10 5.19 1.45 6.85
N THR A 11 5.78 2.59 6.45
CA THR A 11 6.22 2.81 5.07
C THR A 11 7.73 3.00 5.03
N GLY A 12 8.39 2.24 4.17
CA GLY A 12 9.83 2.28 3.94
C GLY A 12 10.20 3.31 2.87
N PHE A 13 11.36 3.93 3.07
CA PHE A 13 11.92 4.95 2.17
C PHE A 13 12.05 4.47 0.71
N THR A 14 12.49 3.22 0.53
CA THR A 14 12.74 2.61 -0.79
C THR A 14 11.49 2.02 -1.43
N GLY A 15 10.30 2.24 -0.87
CA GLY A 15 9.05 1.71 -1.42
C GLY A 15 8.38 0.58 -0.62
N PRO A 16 9.06 -0.26 0.19
CA PRO A 16 8.37 -1.27 0.98
C PRO A 16 7.28 -0.68 1.86
N CYS A 17 6.16 -1.36 2.02
CA CYS A 17 5.18 -0.98 3.04
C CYS A 17 4.47 -2.20 3.60
N VAL A 18 4.14 -2.11 4.88
CA VAL A 18 3.37 -3.12 5.58
C VAL A 18 2.18 -2.44 6.21
N TRP A 19 1.03 -3.07 6.09
CA TRP A 19 -0.24 -2.60 6.62
C TRP A 19 -1.02 -3.80 7.15
N ALA A 20 -1.47 -3.72 8.39
CA ALA A 20 -2.39 -4.66 9.00
C ALA A 20 -3.70 -3.95 9.31
N ASP A 21 -4.81 -4.54 8.88
CA ASP A 21 -6.17 -4.11 9.21
C ASP A 21 -6.90 -5.26 9.92
N PRO A 22 -6.87 -5.29 11.26
CA PRO A 22 -7.48 -6.36 12.04
C PRO A 22 -8.99 -6.46 11.87
N ALA A 23 -9.68 -5.35 11.62
CA ALA A 23 -11.14 -5.35 11.45
C ALA A 23 -11.56 -6.09 10.18
N ASN A 24 -10.73 -6.00 9.13
CA ASN A 24 -10.95 -6.68 7.86
C ASN A 24 -10.17 -8.00 7.72
N GLY A 25 -9.43 -8.43 8.76
CA GLY A 25 -8.58 -9.62 8.69
C GLY A 25 -7.50 -9.55 7.60
N LEU A 26 -7.04 -8.34 7.26
CA LEU A 26 -6.14 -8.10 6.13
C LEU A 26 -4.71 -7.82 6.62
N LEU A 27 -3.75 -8.54 6.03
CA LEU A 27 -2.33 -8.19 6.11
C LEU A 27 -1.81 -7.96 4.68
N TYR A 28 -1.40 -6.73 4.41
CA TYR A 28 -0.83 -6.31 3.13
C TYR A 28 0.65 -5.99 3.28
N ILE A 29 1.48 -6.67 2.48
CA ILE A 29 2.92 -6.46 2.42
C ILE A 29 3.30 -6.16 0.96
N PHE A 30 3.83 -4.96 0.74
CA PHE A 30 4.41 -4.56 -0.54
C PHE A 30 5.92 -4.51 -0.42
N LEU A 31 6.61 -5.25 -1.28
CA LEU A 31 8.06 -5.22 -1.38
C LEU A 31 8.42 -4.57 -2.72
N GLY A 32 8.91 -3.35 -2.66
CA GLY A 32 9.27 -2.57 -3.84
C GLY A 32 10.68 -1.98 -3.73
N ASN A 33 11.19 -1.54 -4.87
CA ASN A 33 12.44 -0.82 -4.98
C ASN A 33 12.24 0.47 -5.80
N ARG A 34 11.66 1.49 -5.17
CA ARG A 34 11.43 2.83 -5.75
C ARG A 34 12.72 3.50 -6.21
N VAL A 35 13.87 3.12 -5.67
CA VAL A 35 15.16 3.77 -5.98
C VAL A 35 15.89 3.10 -7.15
N TYR A 36 15.30 2.10 -7.79
CA TYR A 36 15.84 1.52 -9.02
C TYR A 36 15.28 2.23 -10.27
N PRO A 37 16.09 2.55 -11.30
CA PRO A 37 17.55 2.38 -11.35
C PRO A 37 18.31 3.47 -10.57
N THR A 38 17.65 4.58 -10.21
CA THR A 38 18.26 5.65 -9.41
C THR A 38 17.28 6.19 -8.36
N ARG A 39 17.81 6.82 -7.30
CA ARG A 39 17.01 7.47 -6.23
C ARG A 39 16.06 8.57 -6.73
N ASN A 40 16.30 9.08 -7.94
CA ASN A 40 15.48 10.10 -8.59
C ASN A 40 14.29 9.52 -9.35
N ASN A 41 14.08 8.19 -9.32
CA ASN A 41 12.88 7.59 -9.88
C ASN A 41 11.63 8.04 -9.09
N LYS A 42 10.73 8.71 -9.80
CA LYS A 42 9.47 9.25 -9.28
C LYS A 42 8.24 8.41 -9.64
N ALA A 43 8.39 7.36 -10.45
CA ALA A 43 7.28 6.57 -10.98
C ALA A 43 6.32 6.06 -9.89
N TYR A 44 6.85 5.60 -8.75
CA TYR A 44 6.02 5.13 -7.64
C TYR A 44 5.07 6.21 -7.09
N SER A 45 5.56 7.44 -6.99
CA SER A 45 4.81 8.60 -6.49
C SER A 45 3.89 9.17 -7.58
N GLU A 46 4.39 9.33 -8.81
CA GLU A 46 3.63 9.85 -9.96
C GLU A 46 2.44 8.97 -10.31
N LEU A 47 2.60 7.65 -10.20
CA LEU A 47 1.51 6.70 -10.44
C LEU A 47 0.52 6.61 -9.26
N SER A 48 0.82 7.22 -8.11
CA SER A 48 0.06 7.06 -6.87
C SER A 48 -0.17 5.58 -6.53
N LEU A 49 0.87 4.76 -6.66
CA LEU A 49 0.77 3.30 -6.61
C LEU A 49 0.19 2.82 -5.26
N ARG A 50 0.64 3.42 -4.15
CA ARG A 50 0.21 3.02 -2.80
C ARG A 50 -1.30 3.14 -2.57
N PRO A 51 -1.94 4.32 -2.73
CA PRO A 51 -3.39 4.43 -2.54
C PRO A 51 -4.18 3.63 -3.58
N LYS A 52 -3.69 3.49 -4.83
CA LYS A 52 -4.37 2.67 -5.86
C LYS A 52 -4.40 1.19 -5.50
N ILE A 53 -3.29 0.63 -5.04
CA ILE A 53 -3.25 -0.79 -4.62
C ILE A 53 -4.14 -0.99 -3.41
N GLN A 54 -4.09 -0.08 -2.42
CA GLN A 54 -4.96 -0.17 -1.25
C GLN A 54 -6.44 -0.18 -1.64
N GLU A 55 -6.87 0.79 -2.44
CA GLU A 55 -8.26 0.85 -2.90
C GLU A 55 -8.67 -0.42 -3.64
N ALA A 56 -7.82 -0.92 -4.55
CA ALA A 56 -8.08 -2.15 -5.27
C ALA A 56 -8.23 -3.38 -4.35
N ILE A 57 -7.44 -3.47 -3.27
CA ILE A 57 -7.57 -4.54 -2.27
C ILE A 57 -8.89 -4.41 -1.53
N TYR A 58 -9.24 -3.22 -1.03
CA TYR A 58 -10.48 -3.02 -0.29
C TYR A 58 -11.72 -3.23 -1.16
N SER A 59 -11.72 -2.74 -2.41
CA SER A 59 -12.78 -3.03 -3.37
C SER A 59 -12.93 -4.53 -3.69
N ALA A 60 -11.84 -5.30 -3.60
CA ALA A 60 -11.90 -6.77 -3.78
C ALA A 60 -12.42 -7.51 -2.53
N LEU A 61 -12.30 -6.91 -1.35
CA LEU A 61 -12.85 -7.45 -0.09
C LEU A 61 -14.35 -7.16 0.05
N GLU A 62 -14.83 -6.05 -0.49
CA GLU A 62 -16.25 -5.74 -0.64
C GLU A 62 -16.90 -6.72 -1.62
N LYS A 63 -17.41 -7.84 -1.11
CA LYS A 63 -18.16 -8.82 -1.90
C LYS A 63 -19.34 -8.15 -2.61
N LYS A 64 -19.51 -8.44 -3.90
CA LYS A 64 -20.81 -8.37 -4.58
C LYS A 64 -21.82 -9.31 -3.92
#